data_AF-A0A357IY64-F1
#
_entry.id   AF-A0A357IY64-F1
#
_cell.length_a   1.000
_cell.length_b   1.000
_cell.length_c   1.000
_cell.angle_alpha   90.00
_cell.angle_beta   90.00
_cell.angle_gamma   90.00
#
_symmetry.space_group_name_H-M   'P 1'
#
loop_
_entity.id
_entity.type
_entity.pdbx_description
1 polymer ?
#
loop_
_entity_poly.entity_id
_entity_poly.type
_entity_poly.pdbx_seq_one_letter_code
_entity_poly.pdbx_strand_id
1 'polypeptide(L)'
;AGASQSASVILRAPLITGLNKPDKTVHSPFADYVKWLYDCLVDSPRLLIIGYSFGDLYINSLLQKYIMTHSNGRKVVIADYLPPDFPWHPDPAVMDWPSNNFLDFAFRAFKAQQIFNGHATPPRTQTSSDQQAAIHLKGFGDLATTDTHWLKSFLT
;
A
#
# COMPACT_ATOMS: atom_id res chain seq x y z
N ALA A 1 -49.51 14.44 -30.02
CA ALA A 1 -50.21 14.58 -28.71
C ALA A 1 -51.20 13.44 -28.58
N GLY A 2 -51.31 12.63 -27.53
CA GLY A 2 -50.72 12.45 -26.19
C GLY A 2 -51.45 11.20 -25.62
N ALA A 3 -51.09 10.52 -24.54
CA ALA A 3 -50.08 10.66 -23.51
C ALA A 3 -49.76 9.23 -23.00
N SER A 4 -48.51 8.95 -22.66
CA SER A 4 -48.10 7.73 -21.96
C SER A 4 -48.42 7.91 -20.46
N GLN A 5 -49.24 7.03 -19.89
CA GLN A 5 -49.62 7.10 -18.48
C GLN A 5 -48.55 6.43 -17.63
N SER A 6 -47.95 7.21 -16.73
CA SER A 6 -46.85 6.83 -15.85
C SER A 6 -47.30 5.85 -14.76
N ALA A 7 -46.80 4.61 -14.79
CA ALA A 7 -46.79 3.73 -13.64
C ALA A 7 -45.52 4.02 -12.80
N SER A 8 -45.49 5.15 -12.11
CA SER A 8 -44.43 5.44 -11.14
C SER A 8 -44.70 4.63 -9.87
N VAL A 9 -43.92 3.57 -9.67
CA VAL A 9 -43.81 2.90 -8.38
C VAL A 9 -43.26 3.92 -7.39
N ILE A 10 -44.08 4.33 -6.43
CA ILE A 10 -43.65 5.14 -5.29
C ILE A 10 -42.75 4.26 -4.45
N LEU A 11 -41.44 4.35 -4.68
CA LEU A 11 -40.43 3.88 -3.75
C LEU A 11 -40.62 4.68 -2.47
N ARG A 12 -41.21 4.04 -1.46
CA ARG A 12 -41.20 4.53 -0.07
C ARG A 12 -39.76 4.94 0.23
N ALA A 13 -39.58 6.20 0.59
CA ALA A 13 -38.30 6.80 0.90
C ALA A 13 -37.42 5.84 1.68
N PRO A 14 -36.14 5.64 1.32
CA PRO A 14 -35.23 5.02 2.26
C PRO A 14 -35.23 5.91 3.51
N LEU A 15 -35.52 5.30 4.66
CA LEU A 15 -35.19 5.88 5.95
C LEU A 15 -33.72 6.32 5.87
N ILE A 16 -33.47 7.62 5.72
CA ILE A 16 -32.14 8.22 5.84
C ILE A 16 -31.82 8.21 7.34
N THR A 17 -31.48 7.03 7.84
CA THR A 17 -31.03 6.84 9.22
C THR A 17 -29.55 6.50 9.19
N GLY A 18 -28.74 7.50 9.53
CA GLY A 18 -27.31 7.40 9.76
C GLY A 18 -26.50 8.10 8.68
N LEU A 19 -25.72 9.12 9.08
CA LEU A 19 -24.64 9.72 8.28
C LEU A 19 -23.99 8.67 7.37
N ASN A 20 -23.92 8.93 6.07
CA ASN A 20 -23.23 8.05 5.15
C ASN A 20 -21.78 7.91 5.63
N LYS A 21 -21.29 6.68 5.82
CA LYS A 21 -19.89 6.41 6.16
C LYS A 21 -18.87 7.24 5.34
N PRO A 22 -19.07 7.54 4.04
CA PRO A 22 -18.18 8.46 3.30
C PRO A 22 -18.15 9.90 3.82
N ASP A 23 -19.20 10.42 4.45
CA ASP A 23 -19.21 11.81 4.96
C ASP A 23 -18.18 11.98 6.10
N LYS A 24 -17.89 10.91 6.86
CA LYS A 24 -16.86 10.93 7.92
C LYS A 24 -15.44 11.11 7.40
N THR A 25 -15.18 10.82 6.13
CA THR A 25 -13.88 11.04 5.48
C THR A 25 -13.77 12.40 4.78
N VAL A 26 -14.88 13.10 4.55
CA VAL A 26 -14.86 14.43 3.90
C VAL A 26 -14.66 15.56 4.92
N HIS A 27 -14.77 15.26 6.21
CA HIS A 27 -14.59 16.24 7.28
C HIS A 27 -13.16 16.26 7.82
N SER A 28 -12.69 17.47 8.16
CA SER A 28 -11.48 17.65 8.97
C SER A 28 -11.62 16.83 10.26
N PRO A 29 -10.60 16.06 10.67
CA PRO A 29 -9.19 16.16 10.27
C PRO A 29 -8.75 15.24 9.12
N PHE A 30 -9.62 14.37 8.60
CA PHE A 30 -9.21 13.33 7.65
C PHE A 30 -8.82 13.92 6.28
N ALA A 31 -9.62 14.85 5.77
CA ALA A 31 -9.34 15.52 4.49
C ALA A 31 -8.00 16.27 4.51
N ASP A 32 -7.67 16.92 5.63
CA ASP A 32 -6.42 17.67 5.81
C ASP A 32 -5.22 16.72 5.88
N TYR A 33 -5.34 15.62 6.65
CA TYR A 33 -4.30 14.58 6.72
C TYR A 33 -4.03 13.97 5.34
N VAL A 34 -5.09 13.62 4.62
CA VAL A 34 -4.98 13.03 3.28
C VAL A 34 -4.32 13.98 2.29
N LYS A 35 -4.70 15.26 2.32
CA LYS A 35 -4.07 16.27 1.48
C LYS A 35 -2.59 16.40 1.82
N TRP A 36 -2.26 16.53 3.10
CA TRP A 36 -0.88 16.62 3.56
C TRP A 36 -0.06 15.39 3.16
N LEU A 37 -0.61 14.18 3.35
CA LEU A 37 0.03 12.94 2.93
C LEU A 37 0.26 12.90 1.42
N TYR A 38 -0.74 13.30 0.62
CA TYR A 38 -0.60 13.39 -0.83
C TYR A 38 0.52 14.36 -1.23
N ASP A 39 0.54 15.56 -0.66
CA ASP A 39 1.57 16.56 -0.93
C ASP A 39 2.97 15.99 -0.57
N CYS A 40 3.13 15.33 0.58
CA CYS A 40 4.38 14.65 0.96
C CYS A 40 4.79 13.53 -0.02
N LEU A 41 3.82 12.74 -0.50
CA LEU A 41 4.08 11.66 -1.47
C LEU A 41 4.47 12.22 -2.84
N VAL A 42 3.97 13.38 -3.25
CA VAL A 42 4.36 14.03 -4.51
C VAL A 42 5.76 14.63 -4.40
N ASP A 43 6.08 15.29 -3.28
CA ASP A 43 7.31 16.04 -3.13
C ASP A 43 8.54 15.17 -2.80
N SER A 44 8.33 14.05 -2.10
CA SER A 44 9.41 13.16 -1.69
C SER A 44 9.45 11.90 -2.53
N PRO A 45 10.56 11.61 -3.25
CA PRO A 45 10.77 10.31 -3.90
C PRO A 45 11.17 9.22 -2.90
N ARG A 46 11.25 9.53 -1.60
CA ARG A 46 11.70 8.63 -0.54
C ARG A 46 10.53 8.28 0.35
N LEU A 47 10.26 6.98 0.48
CA LEU A 47 9.12 6.46 1.20
C LEU A 47 9.52 5.26 2.05
N LEU A 48 9.23 5.36 3.35
CA LEU A 48 9.34 4.27 4.31
C LEU A 48 7.93 3.87 4.76
N ILE A 49 7.54 2.62 4.52
CA ILE A 49 6.26 2.03 4.91
C ILE A 49 6.53 1.05 6.04
N ILE A 50 5.83 1.19 7.18
CA ILE A 50 6.03 0.34 8.36
C ILE A 50 4.69 -0.27 8.77
N GLY A 51 4.58 -1.60 8.76
CA GLY A 51 3.45 -2.34 9.34
C GLY A 51 2.06 -1.94 8.81
N TYR A 52 1.98 -1.52 7.55
CA TYR A 52 0.78 -0.89 6.98
C TYR A 52 -0.28 -1.90 6.49
N SER A 53 0.09 -3.17 6.23
CA SER A 53 -0.79 -4.26 5.76
C SER A 53 -1.51 -4.07 4.40
N PHE A 54 -1.59 -2.83 3.89
CA PHE A 54 -2.28 -2.46 2.65
C PHE A 54 -3.80 -2.72 2.66
N GLY A 55 -4.43 -2.62 3.83
CA GLY A 55 -5.88 -2.77 4.00
C GLY A 55 -6.71 -1.56 3.56
N ASP A 56 -6.14 -0.36 3.49
CA ASP A 56 -6.86 0.87 3.14
C ASP A 56 -6.74 1.17 1.63
N LEU A 57 -7.85 0.98 0.89
CA LEU A 57 -7.90 1.19 -0.55
C LEU A 57 -7.61 2.64 -0.97
N TYR A 58 -7.96 3.61 -0.14
CA TYR A 58 -7.75 5.02 -0.44
C TYR A 58 -6.26 5.38 -0.37
N ILE A 59 -5.59 5.01 0.72
CA ILE A 59 -4.14 5.21 0.87
C ILE A 59 -3.38 4.40 -0.17
N ASN A 60 -3.81 3.16 -0.46
CA ASN A 60 -3.24 2.36 -1.55
C ASN A 60 -3.29 3.12 -2.89
N SER A 61 -4.40 3.81 -3.20
CA SER A 61 -4.50 4.63 -4.42
C SER A 61 -3.49 5.78 -4.47
N LEU A 62 -3.17 6.40 -3.33
CA LEU A 62 -2.14 7.42 -3.23
C LEU A 62 -0.74 6.82 -3.44
N LEU A 63 -0.48 5.65 -2.87
CA LEU A 63 0.76 4.90 -3.05
C LEU A 63 0.97 4.50 -4.51
N GLN A 64 -0.09 4.16 -5.25
CA GLN A 64 0.00 3.93 -6.69
C GLN A 64 0.39 5.18 -7.47
N LYS A 65 -0.21 6.34 -7.14
CA LYS A 65 0.18 7.62 -7.73
C LYS A 65 1.63 7.99 -7.42
N TYR A 66 2.10 7.71 -6.21
CA TYR A 66 3.50 7.88 -5.83
C TYR A 66 4.44 7.10 -6.77
N ILE A 67 4.16 5.82 -7.04
CA ILE A 67 4.98 5.01 -7.95
C ILE A 67 4.99 5.59 -9.35
N MET A 68 3.85 6.08 -9.85
CA MET A 68 3.75 6.71 -11.16
C MET A 68 4.52 8.03 -11.23
N THR A 69 4.46 8.84 -10.17
CA THR A 69 5.08 10.17 -10.11
C THR A 69 6.60 10.07 -10.10
N HIS A 70 7.15 9.18 -9.27
CA HIS A 70 8.60 9.07 -9.08
C HIS A 70 9.26 8.06 -10.02
N SER A 71 8.52 7.06 -10.50
CA SER A 71 8.96 6.05 -11.46
C SER A 71 10.39 5.52 -11.18
N ASN A 72 11.39 5.95 -11.95
CA ASN A 72 12.79 5.52 -11.81
C ASN A 72 13.55 6.18 -10.64
N GLY A 73 13.07 7.30 -10.12
CA GLY A 73 13.66 8.03 -8.99
C GLY A 73 13.14 7.60 -7.62
N ARG A 74 12.15 6.70 -7.55
CA ARG A 74 11.58 6.23 -6.29
C ARG A 74 12.65 5.57 -5.39
N LYS A 75 12.50 5.73 -4.09
CA LYS A 75 13.26 5.04 -3.04
C LYS A 75 12.25 4.54 -2.02
N VAL A 76 11.89 3.27 -2.09
CA VAL A 76 10.85 2.67 -1.25
C VAL A 76 11.45 1.63 -0.33
N VAL A 77 11.16 1.71 0.96
CA VAL A 77 11.44 0.62 1.90
C VAL A 77 10.14 0.21 2.57
N ILE A 78 9.81 -1.07 2.52
CA ILE A 78 8.68 -1.66 3.24
C ILE A 78 9.24 -2.48 4.39
N ALA A 79 8.95 -2.10 5.62
CA ALA A 79 9.27 -2.88 6.81
C ALA A 79 8.00 -3.55 7.31
N ASP A 80 7.92 -4.86 7.13
CA ASP A 80 6.82 -5.69 7.61
C ASP A 80 7.37 -6.86 8.44
N TYR A 81 6.49 -7.51 9.19
CA TYR A 81 6.87 -8.62 10.06
C TYR A 81 6.29 -9.93 9.54
N LEU A 82 7.18 -10.82 9.13
CA LEU A 82 6.85 -12.21 8.83
C LEU A 82 7.20 -13.09 10.04
N PRO A 83 6.22 -13.79 10.64
CA PRO A 83 6.47 -14.72 11.73
C PRO A 83 7.50 -15.80 11.36
N PRO A 84 8.39 -16.21 12.27
CA PRO A 84 9.43 -17.22 11.97
C PRO A 84 8.87 -18.60 11.57
N ASP A 85 7.69 -18.93 12.06
CA ASP A 85 6.94 -20.17 11.84
C ASP A 85 6.01 -20.09 10.62
N PHE A 86 6.01 -18.97 9.90
CA PHE A 86 5.19 -18.79 8.72
C PHE A 86 5.58 -19.78 7.60
N PRO A 87 4.62 -20.44 6.94
CA PRO A 87 4.89 -21.38 5.85
C PRO A 87 5.42 -20.64 4.61
N TRP A 88 6.74 -20.50 4.54
CA TRP A 88 7.42 -19.78 3.47
C TRP A 88 7.35 -20.49 2.12
N HIS A 89 7.17 -19.70 1.07
CA HIS A 89 7.38 -20.11 -0.31
C HIS A 89 7.94 -18.93 -1.14
N PRO A 90 8.83 -19.16 -2.13
CA PRO A 90 9.35 -18.08 -2.97
C PRO A 90 8.27 -17.35 -3.79
N ASP A 91 7.18 -18.05 -4.10
CA ASP A 91 6.01 -17.48 -4.77
C ASP A 91 4.99 -16.99 -3.72
N PRO A 92 4.73 -15.67 -3.62
CA PRO A 92 3.74 -15.14 -2.70
C PRO A 92 2.30 -15.55 -3.02
N ALA A 93 2.01 -15.99 -4.25
CA ALA A 93 0.65 -16.42 -4.61
C ALA A 93 0.20 -17.68 -3.86
N VAL A 94 1.13 -18.46 -3.29
CA VAL A 94 0.82 -19.69 -2.54
C VAL A 94 0.96 -19.54 -1.03
N MET A 95 1.39 -18.37 -0.55
CA MET A 95 1.66 -18.13 0.87
C MET A 95 0.43 -17.65 1.64
N ASP A 96 -0.71 -17.35 1.00
CA ASP A 96 -1.85 -16.62 1.60
C ASP A 96 -1.48 -15.24 2.22
N TRP A 97 -0.22 -14.83 2.06
CA TRP A 97 0.37 -13.57 2.47
C TRP A 97 1.51 -13.22 1.51
N PRO A 98 1.71 -11.94 1.18
CA PRO A 98 0.94 -10.78 1.64
C PRO A 98 -0.35 -10.58 0.84
N SER A 99 -1.16 -9.58 1.23
CA SER A 99 -2.43 -9.28 0.56
C SER A 99 -2.24 -8.90 -0.92
N ASN A 100 -3.27 -9.08 -1.75
CA ASN A 100 -3.22 -8.67 -3.17
C ASN A 100 -2.86 -7.19 -3.36
N ASN A 101 -3.31 -6.32 -2.46
CA ASN A 101 -2.97 -4.89 -2.50
C ASN A 101 -1.49 -4.63 -2.20
N PHE A 102 -0.93 -5.36 -1.23
CA PHE A 102 0.51 -5.33 -0.97
C PHE A 102 1.26 -5.80 -2.22
N LEU A 103 0.85 -6.93 -2.82
CA LEU A 103 1.53 -7.49 -3.98
C LEU A 103 1.47 -6.57 -5.19
N ASP A 104 0.32 -5.96 -5.50
CA ASP A 104 0.22 -5.00 -6.60
C ASP A 104 1.15 -3.81 -6.40
N PHE A 105 1.20 -3.23 -5.19
CA PHE A 105 2.15 -2.17 -4.89
C PHE A 105 3.60 -2.66 -5.00
N ALA A 106 3.93 -3.80 -4.38
CA ALA A 106 5.27 -4.36 -4.35
C ALA A 106 5.77 -4.69 -5.76
N PHE A 107 4.94 -5.29 -6.63
CA PHE A 107 5.32 -5.62 -8.00
C PHE A 107 5.65 -4.39 -8.83
N ARG A 108 4.91 -3.29 -8.64
CA ARG A 108 5.19 -2.02 -9.30
C ARG A 108 6.41 -1.35 -8.71
N ALA A 109 6.56 -1.38 -7.39
CA ALA A 109 7.72 -0.85 -6.68
C ALA A 109 9.00 -1.62 -7.02
N PHE A 110 8.95 -2.93 -7.26
CA PHE A 110 10.11 -3.75 -7.64
C PHE A 110 10.30 -3.86 -9.15
N LYS A 111 9.30 -3.48 -9.94
CA LYS A 111 9.20 -3.76 -11.39
C LYS A 111 9.39 -5.25 -11.71
N ALA A 112 8.91 -6.12 -10.82
CA ALA A 112 9.06 -7.56 -10.93
C ALA A 112 7.92 -8.27 -10.20
N GLN A 113 7.39 -9.35 -10.78
CA GLN A 113 6.34 -10.19 -10.15
C GLN A 113 6.93 -11.27 -9.24
N GLN A 114 8.20 -11.61 -9.43
CA GLN A 114 8.89 -12.69 -8.73
C GLN A 114 9.89 -12.10 -7.73
N ILE A 115 9.37 -11.37 -6.73
CA ILE A 115 10.17 -10.58 -5.79
C ILE A 115 11.10 -11.46 -4.95
N PHE A 116 10.64 -12.63 -4.53
CA PHE A 116 11.37 -13.53 -3.62
C PHE A 116 11.96 -14.76 -4.34
N ASN A 117 12.01 -14.76 -5.67
CA ASN A 117 12.57 -15.89 -6.42
C ASN A 117 14.06 -16.10 -6.06
N GLY A 118 14.44 -17.37 -5.92
CA GLY A 118 15.79 -17.77 -5.49
C GLY A 118 15.99 -17.89 -3.97
N HIS A 119 15.00 -17.52 -3.16
CA HIS A 119 15.07 -17.62 -1.70
C HIS A 119 14.37 -18.86 -1.16
N ALA A 120 15.14 -19.90 -0.83
CA ALA A 120 14.61 -21.13 -0.21
C ALA A 120 14.04 -20.89 1.20
N THR A 121 14.47 -19.82 1.87
CA THR A 121 14.00 -19.38 3.19
C THR A 121 13.67 -17.90 3.15
N PRO A 122 12.85 -17.35 4.06
CA PRO A 122 12.52 -15.94 4.05
C PRO A 122 13.77 -15.06 4.13
N PRO A 123 14.03 -14.19 3.15
CA PRO A 123 15.14 -13.26 3.24
C PRO A 123 14.86 -12.23 4.33
N ARG A 124 15.90 -11.80 5.04
CA ARG A 124 15.80 -10.69 5.99
C ARG A 124 15.38 -9.41 5.28
N THR A 125 16.10 -9.07 4.21
CA THR A 125 15.84 -7.94 3.33
C THR A 125 15.97 -8.40 1.88
N GLN A 126 15.02 -8.01 1.05
CA GLN A 126 15.03 -8.22 -0.40
C GLN A 126 14.97 -6.87 -1.11
N THR A 127 15.93 -6.63 -2.00
CA THR A 127 16.05 -5.36 -2.73
C THR A 127 15.77 -5.58 -4.22
N SER A 128 15.14 -4.60 -4.87
CA SER A 128 14.88 -4.63 -6.30
C SER A 128 16.17 -4.58 -7.12
N SER A 129 16.12 -5.08 -8.35
CA SER A 129 17.26 -5.08 -9.27
C SER A 129 17.76 -3.66 -9.57
N ASP A 130 16.86 -2.68 -9.63
CA ASP A 130 17.19 -1.27 -9.81
C ASP A 130 17.62 -0.54 -8.52
N GLN A 131 17.70 -1.24 -7.38
CA GLN A 131 18.09 -0.68 -6.07
C GLN A 131 17.20 0.50 -5.62
N GLN A 132 15.94 0.53 -6.09
CA GLN A 132 14.96 1.58 -5.80
C GLN A 132 13.85 1.14 -4.85
N ALA A 133 13.70 -0.16 -4.61
CA ALA A 133 12.76 -0.68 -3.62
C ALA A 133 13.39 -1.78 -2.76
N ALA A 134 12.98 -1.86 -1.50
CA ALA A 134 13.37 -2.94 -0.61
C ALA A 134 12.21 -3.36 0.30
N ILE A 135 12.16 -4.64 0.65
CA ILE A 135 11.24 -5.22 1.63
C ILE A 135 12.08 -5.87 2.72
N HIS A 136 11.81 -5.52 3.98
CA HIS A 136 12.41 -6.10 5.16
C HIS A 136 11.35 -6.87 5.95
N LEU A 137 11.60 -8.15 6.22
CA LEU A 137 10.61 -9.11 6.73
C LEU A 137 10.71 -9.39 8.24
N LYS A 138 11.69 -8.81 8.94
CA LYS A 138 11.87 -8.98 10.39
C LYS A 138 11.25 -7.85 11.22
N GLY A 139 10.45 -7.00 10.59
CA GLY A 139 9.77 -5.86 11.23
C GLY A 139 10.68 -4.65 11.41
N PHE A 140 10.07 -3.50 11.70
CA PHE A 140 10.79 -2.23 11.82
C PHE A 140 11.75 -2.18 13.02
N GLY A 141 11.44 -2.87 14.12
CA GLY A 141 12.34 -2.91 15.28
C GLY A 141 13.71 -3.52 14.94
N ASP A 142 13.74 -4.58 14.14
CA ASP A 142 15.00 -5.19 13.66
C ASP A 142 15.72 -4.26 12.68
N LEU A 143 14.97 -3.69 11.72
CA LEU A 143 15.50 -2.72 10.76
C LEU A 143 16.17 -1.50 11.43
N ALA A 144 15.54 -0.95 12.46
CA ALA A 144 15.98 0.23 13.18
C ALA A 144 17.10 -0.03 14.20
N THR A 145 17.43 -1.29 14.49
CA THR A 145 18.50 -1.66 15.42
C THR A 145 19.74 -2.17 14.69
N THR A 146 19.54 -3.02 13.69
CA THR A 146 20.64 -3.73 13.03
C THR A 146 21.04 -3.08 11.71
N ASP A 147 20.08 -2.48 11.00
CA ASP A 147 20.25 -2.05 9.60
C ASP A 147 20.06 -0.53 9.41
N THR A 148 20.13 0.26 10.49
CA THR A 148 19.87 1.70 10.46
C THR A 148 20.81 2.48 9.55
N HIS A 149 22.09 2.09 9.48
CA HIS A 149 23.03 2.74 8.56
C HIS A 149 22.66 2.46 7.10
N TRP A 150 22.30 1.21 6.78
CA TRP A 150 21.82 0.84 5.46
C TRP A 150 20.52 1.57 5.11
N LEU A 151 19.54 1.60 6.02
CA LEU A 151 18.27 2.29 5.81
C LEU A 151 18.47 3.77 5.48
N LYS A 152 19.33 4.45 6.25
CA LYS A 152 19.67 5.86 6.01
C LYS A 152 20.31 6.03 4.64
N SER A 153 21.32 5.23 4.33
CA SER A 153 22.03 5.27 3.04
C SER A 153 21.11 5.00 1.85
N PHE A 154 20.19 4.04 1.98
CA PHE A 154 19.25 3.66 0.93
C PHE A 154 18.25 4.79 0.63
N LEU A 155 17.80 5.50 1.68
CA LEU A 155 16.82 6.58 1.57
C LEU A 155 17.46 7.96 1.33
N THR A 156 18.78 8.13 1.34
CA THR A 156 19.46 9.40 0.97
C THR A 156 19.83 9.44 -0.50
#